data_AF-I7ADK4-F1
#
_entry.id   AF-I7ADK4-F1
#
_cell.length_a   1.000
_cell.length_b   1.000
_cell.length_c   1.000
_cell.angle_alpha   90.00
_cell.angle_beta   90.00
_cell.angle_gamma   90.00
#
_symmetry.space_group_name_H-M   'P 1'
#
loop_
_entity.id
_entity.type
_entity.pdbx_description
1 polymer ?
#
loop_
_entity_poly.entity_id
_entity_poly.type
_entity_poly.pdbx_seq_one_letter_code
_entity_poly.pdbx_strand_id
1 'polypeptide(L)'
;MDERTRIGIIGDEETLTGFLIAGVESVHDNPNLVQVTPNTAEDDLKRIFCSLTGRKDLAIILVCDFAAEKLKEEIDAYNEVVPAVLVIASKNKYV
;
A
#
# COMPACT_ATOMS: atom_id res chain seq x y z
N MET A 1 4.68 -7.58 -22.82
CA MET A 1 5.08 -6.21 -22.45
C MET A 1 4.32 -5.95 -21.17
N ASP A 2 4.97 -6.06 -20.01
CA ASP A 2 4.29 -6.03 -18.72
C ASP A 2 3.55 -4.69 -18.53
N GLU A 3 2.22 -4.72 -18.53
CA GLU A 3 1.34 -3.56 -18.36
C GLU A 3 1.28 -3.06 -16.90
N ARG A 4 2.35 -3.29 -16.13
CA ARG A 4 2.49 -2.87 -14.74
C ARG A 4 3.09 -1.48 -14.69
N THR A 5 2.25 -0.47 -14.69
CA THR A 5 2.66 0.94 -14.76
C THR A 5 2.29 1.76 -13.52
N ARG A 6 1.54 1.17 -12.57
CA ARG A 6 0.96 1.90 -11.45
C ARG A 6 1.61 1.56 -10.11
N ILE A 7 1.43 2.48 -9.17
CA ILE A 7 1.88 2.37 -7.79
C ILE A 7 0.65 2.23 -6.90
N GLY A 8 0.65 1.23 -6.03
CA GLY A 8 -0.32 1.08 -4.95
C GLY A 8 0.25 1.66 -3.65
N ILE A 9 -0.62 2.22 -2.80
CA ILE A 9 -0.20 2.82 -1.53
C ILE A 9 -1.21 2.43 -0.44
N ILE A 10 -0.70 1.91 0.68
CA ILE A 10 -1.44 1.69 1.92
C ILE A 10 -0.85 2.65 2.95
N GLY A 11 -1.54 3.74 3.24
CA GLY A 11 -0.98 4.79 4.10
C GLY A 11 -2.00 5.74 4.69
N ASP A 12 -1.52 6.63 5.57
CA ASP A 12 -2.32 7.70 6.18
C ASP A 12 -2.67 8.80 5.16
N GLU A 13 -3.61 9.67 5.55
CA GLU A 13 -4.14 10.73 4.71
C GLU A 13 -3.05 11.70 4.22
N GLU A 14 -2.14 12.09 5.11
CA GLU A 14 -1.03 12.98 4.75
C GLU A 14 -0.09 12.33 3.73
N THR A 15 0.25 11.05 3.93
CA THR A 15 1.04 10.28 2.96
C THR A 15 0.35 10.21 1.59
N LEU A 16 -0.93 9.83 1.54
CA LEU A 16 -1.67 9.74 0.28
C LEU A 16 -1.76 11.09 -0.44
N THR A 17 -2.02 12.16 0.31
CA THR A 17 -2.06 13.53 -0.22
C THR A 17 -0.71 13.93 -0.82
N GLY A 18 0.40 13.60 -0.15
CA GLY A 18 1.75 13.86 -0.66
C GLY A 18 2.02 13.17 -2.00
N PHE A 19 1.59 11.91 -2.15
CA PHE A 19 1.76 11.16 -3.40
C PHE A 19 0.83 11.64 -4.52
N LEU A 20 -0.39 12.06 -4.20
CA LEU A 20 -1.28 12.70 -5.17
C LEU A 20 -0.66 13.99 -5.74
N ILE A 21 -0.07 14.83 -4.87
CA ILE A 21 0.63 16.06 -5.28
C ILE A 21 1.87 15.74 -6.14
N ALA A 22 2.57 14.64 -5.84
CA ALA A 22 3.72 14.17 -6.61
C ALA A 22 3.35 13.57 -7.98
N GLY A 23 2.05 13.46 -8.30
CA GLY A 23 1.56 12.99 -9.60
C GLY A 23 1.25 11.49 -9.66
N VAL A 24 1.13 10.81 -8.52
CA VAL A 24 0.58 9.44 -8.50
C VAL A 24 -0.92 9.50 -8.72
N GLU A 25 -1.39 8.91 -9.82
CA GLU A 25 -2.81 8.88 -10.15
C GLU A 25 -3.58 7.89 -9.27
N SER A 26 -4.77 8.31 -8.82
CA SER A 26 -5.73 7.45 -8.13
C SER A 26 -6.84 7.01 -9.06
N VAL A 27 -7.04 5.69 -9.17
CA VAL A 27 -8.07 5.09 -10.01
C VAL A 27 -9.40 5.05 -9.25
N HIS A 28 -10.46 5.63 -9.82
CA HIS A 28 -11.76 5.76 -9.13
C HIS A 28 -12.49 4.41 -8.96
N ASP A 29 -12.48 3.55 -9.97
CA ASP A 29 -13.22 2.27 -9.94
C ASP A 29 -12.53 1.19 -9.10
N ASN A 30 -11.19 1.28 -8.97
CA ASN A 30 -10.38 0.34 -8.20
C ASN A 30 -9.21 1.09 -7.56
N PRO A 31 -9.42 1.73 -6.39
CA PRO A 31 -8.43 2.60 -5.78
C PRO A 31 -7.14 1.85 -5.48
N ASN A 32 -6.05 2.35 -6.04
CA ASN A 32 -4.69 1.93 -5.75
C ASN A 32 -4.14 2.64 -4.50
N LEU A 33 -4.72 3.78 -4.11
CA LEU A 33 -4.40 4.51 -2.88
C LEU A 33 -5.47 4.18 -1.84
N VAL A 34 -5.07 3.54 -0.75
CA VAL A 34 -5.97 3.10 0.32
C VAL A 34 -5.58 3.78 1.62
N GLN A 35 -6.51 4.59 2.13
CA GLN A 35 -6.32 5.31 3.39
C GLN A 35 -6.49 4.35 4.56
N VAL A 36 -5.51 4.32 5.45
CA VAL A 36 -5.53 3.52 6.67
C VAL A 36 -5.09 4.35 7.88
N THR A 37 -5.47 3.88 9.06
CA THR A 37 -5.13 4.51 10.34
C THR A 37 -4.48 3.48 11.27
N PRO A 38 -3.80 3.90 12.36
CA PRO A 38 -3.27 2.97 13.36
C PRO A 38 -4.36 2.14 14.04
N ASN A 39 -5.62 2.57 13.98
CA ASN A 39 -6.76 1.86 14.55
C ASN A 39 -7.43 0.91 13.55
N THR A 40 -7.02 0.90 12.28
CA THR A 40 -7.53 -0.04 11.28
C THR A 40 -7.23 -1.47 11.74
N ALA A 41 -8.25 -2.33 11.69
CA ALA A 41 -8.15 -3.72 12.11
C ALA A 41 -7.16 -4.49 11.24
N GLU A 42 -6.47 -5.45 11.85
CA GLU A 42 -5.47 -6.26 11.14
C GLU A 42 -6.11 -7.05 9.98
N ASP A 43 -7.29 -7.65 10.21
CA ASP A 43 -8.04 -8.36 9.16
C ASP A 43 -8.35 -7.49 7.94
N ASP A 44 -8.67 -6.20 8.15
CA ASP A 44 -8.95 -5.27 7.06
C ASP A 44 -7.66 -4.94 6.30
N LEU A 45 -6.55 -4.73 7.00
CA LEU A 45 -5.24 -4.54 6.37
C LEU A 45 -4.85 -5.75 5.51
N LYS A 46 -5.05 -6.98 6.00
CA LYS A 46 -4.75 -8.22 5.26
C LYS A 46 -5.56 -8.30 3.97
N ARG A 47 -6.86 -7.95 4.04
CA ARG A 47 -7.74 -7.91 2.86
C ARG A 47 -7.29 -6.87 1.84
N ILE A 48 -6.92 -5.67 2.29
CA ILE A 48 -6.40 -4.59 1.44
C ILE A 48 -5.10 -5.03 0.77
N PHE A 49 -4.16 -5.57 1.54
CA PHE A 49 -2.87 -6.04 1.04
C PHE A 49 -3.06 -7.12 -0.03
N CYS A 50 -3.84 -8.16 0.25
CA CYS A 50 -4.12 -9.24 -0.68
C CYS A 50 -4.81 -8.73 -1.97
N SER A 51 -5.75 -7.79 -1.85
CA SER A 51 -6.41 -7.15 -2.99
C SER A 51 -5.42 -6.41 -3.89
N LEU A 52 -4.47 -5.66 -3.30
CA LEU A 52 -3.46 -4.93 -4.06
C LEU A 52 -2.39 -5.85 -4.65
N THR A 53 -1.90 -6.86 -3.92
CA THR A 53 -0.90 -7.80 -4.45
C THR A 53 -1.43 -8.65 -5.60
N GLY A 54 -2.74 -8.92 -5.63
CA GLY A 54 -3.39 -9.65 -6.73
C GLY A 54 -3.54 -8.85 -8.03
N ARG A 55 -3.26 -7.54 -8.01
CA ARG A 55 -3.44 -6.66 -9.16
C ARG A 55 -2.27 -6.74 -10.15
N LYS A 56 -2.61 -7.00 -11.42
CA LYS A 56 -1.64 -7.08 -12.51
C LYS A 56 -1.24 -5.73 -13.10
N ASP A 57 -1.86 -4.62 -12.68
CA ASP A 57 -1.50 -3.27 -13.13
C ASP A 57 -0.50 -2.56 -12.19
N LEU A 58 -0.28 -3.11 -10.99
CA LEU A 58 0.65 -2.56 -10.01
C LEU A 58 2.06 -3.11 -10.19
N ALA A 59 3.04 -2.21 -10.22
CA ALA A 59 4.47 -2.56 -10.20
C ALA A 59 5.05 -2.50 -8.79
N ILE A 60 4.57 -1.56 -7.98
CA ILE A 60 5.10 -1.24 -6.64
C ILE A 60 3.91 -1.03 -5.70
N ILE A 61 4.01 -1.54 -4.48
CA ILE A 61 3.10 -1.24 -3.36
C ILE A 61 3.92 -0.60 -2.24
N LEU A 62 3.56 0.62 -1.86
CA LEU A 62 4.14 1.34 -0.73
C LEU A 62 3.26 1.13 0.50
N VAL A 63 3.86 0.75 1.62
CA VAL A 63 3.13 0.51 2.88
C VAL A 63 3.74 1.38 3.97
N CYS A 64 2.92 2.18 4.65
CA CYS A 64 3.38 2.92 5.83
C CYS A 64 3.84 1.95 6.92
N ASP A 65 4.93 2.30 7.59
CA ASP A 65 5.55 1.52 8.68
C ASP A 65 4.58 0.99 9.74
N PHE A 66 3.64 1.80 10.25
CA PHE A 66 2.63 1.33 11.23
C PHE A 66 1.70 0.23 10.69
N ALA A 67 1.39 0.26 9.39
CA ALA A 67 0.58 -0.76 8.73
C ALA A 67 1.44 -2.00 8.43
N ALA A 68 2.70 -1.80 8.04
CA ALA A 68 3.65 -2.87 7.78
C ALA A 68 3.96 -3.69 9.05
N GLU A 69 3.98 -3.07 10.22
CA GLU A 69 4.15 -3.79 11.51
C GLU A 69 3.04 -4.80 11.77
N LYS A 70 1.80 -4.47 11.38
CA LYS A 70 0.63 -5.35 11.48
C LYS A 70 0.53 -6.38 10.35
N LEU A 71 1.12 -6.08 9.19
CA LEU A 71 1.14 -6.93 8.00
C LEU A 71 2.41 -7.77 7.88
N LYS A 72 3.21 -7.86 8.95
CA LYS A 72 4.54 -8.48 8.88
C LYS A 72 4.48 -9.93 8.40
N GLU A 73 3.51 -10.70 8.88
CA GLU A 73 3.33 -12.10 8.49
C GLU A 73 2.97 -12.22 6.99
N GLU A 74 2.11 -11.36 6.50
CA GLU A 74 1.69 -11.34 5.09
C GLU A 74 2.81 -10.88 4.16
N ILE A 75 3.60 -9.89 4.57
CA ILE A 75 4.75 -9.40 3.81
C ILE A 75 5.85 -10.48 3.77
N ASP A 76 6.15 -11.14 4.89
CA ASP A 76 7.14 -12.21 4.95
C ASP A 76 6.70 -13.45 4.16
N ALA A 77 5.39 -13.72 4.07
CA ALA A 77 4.83 -14.80 3.27
C ALA A 77 4.76 -14.48 1.76
N TYR A 78 4.85 -13.21 1.37
CA TYR A 78 4.75 -12.76 -0.01
C TYR A 78 6.06 -13.00 -0.78
N ASN A 79 6.05 -13.99 -1.69
CA ASN A 79 7.23 -14.44 -2.43
C ASN A 79 7.27 -13.98 -3.90
N GLU A 80 6.27 -13.21 -4.34
CA GLU A 80 6.22 -12.72 -5.71
C GLU A 80 7.16 -11.52 -5.89
N VAL A 81 7.86 -11.48 -7.03
CA VAL A 81 8.79 -10.38 -7.34
C VAL A 81 8.02 -9.09 -7.66
N VAL A 82 6.81 -9.22 -8.21
CA VAL A 82 6.00 -8.09 -8.67
C VAL A 82 4.51 -8.29 -8.33
N PRO A 83 3.83 -7.30 -7.73
CA PRO A 83 4.34 -5.99 -7.31
C PRO A 83 5.39 -6.04 -6.19
N ALA A 84 6.39 -5.15 -6.25
CA ALA A 84 7.40 -5.00 -5.22
C ALA A 84 6.81 -4.27 -4.00
N VAL A 85 6.96 -4.82 -2.81
CA VAL A 85 6.43 -4.24 -1.57
C VAL A 85 7.54 -3.48 -0.85
N LEU A 86 7.36 -2.17 -0.64
CA LEU A 86 8.32 -1.31 0.07
C LEU A 86 7.65 -0.66 1.27
N VAL A 87 8.36 -0.66 2.40
CA VAL A 87 7.93 0.03 3.62
C VAL A 87 8.48 1.47 3.63
N ILE A 88 7.60 2.43 3.86
CA ILE A 88 7.95 3.86 3.98
C ILE A 88 7.68 4.36 5.39
N ALA A 89 8.54 5.24 5.89
CA ALA A 89 8.32 5.90 7.17
C ALA A 89 7.09 6.81 7.07
N SER A 90 6.27 6.81 8.12
CA SER A 90 5.11 7.69 8.22
C SER A 90 5.19 8.56 9.47
N LYS A 91 4.37 9.61 9.49
CA LYS A 91 4.28 10.53 10.63
C LYS A 91 3.74 9.83 11.90
N ASN A 92 2.94 8.78 11.74
CA ASN A 92 2.17 8.18 12.84
C ASN A 92 2.94 7.22 13.74
N LYS A 93 4.17 6.84 13.37
CA LYS A 93 5.01 5.95 14.20
C LYS A 93 5.59 6.66 15.45
N TYR A 94 5.57 7.99 15.49
CA TYR A 94 6.26 8.78 16.52
C TYR A 94 5.35 9.74 17.30
N VAL A 95 4.03 9.57 17.22
CA VAL A 95 3.06 10.38 17.97
C VAL A 95 2.38 9.54 19.04
#